data_AF-C9LHI8-F1
#
_entry.id   AF-C9LHI8-F1
#
_cell.length_a   1.000
_cell.length_b   1.000
_cell.length_c   1.000
_cell.angle_alpha   90.00
_cell.angle_beta   90.00
_cell.angle_gamma   90.00
#
_symmetry.space_group_name_H-M   'P 1'
#
loop_
_entity.id
_entity.type
_entity.pdbx_description
1 polymer ?
#
loop_
_entity_poly.entity_id
_entity_poly.type
_entity_poly.pdbx_seq_one_letter_code
_entity_poly.pdbx_strand_id
1 'polypeptide(L)'
;MKYLIHRFIEHIPENLEDGILYISIEHSVAIHKCACGCGKEVVTPISPNGWKLIFDGETVSLNPSIGNWNLECKSHYFIRNNCVISVGGYEMENRPKRKKKRKNIIQRWFNW
;
A
#
# COMPACT_ATOMS: atom_id res chain seq x y z
N MET A 1 6.35 -2.93 -14.22
CA MET A 1 5.86 -3.17 -12.84
C MET A 1 5.44 -1.84 -12.21
N LYS A 2 4.19 -1.70 -11.74
CA LYS A 2 3.73 -0.48 -11.05
C LYS A 2 4.01 -0.59 -9.56
N TYR A 3 4.46 0.49 -8.95
CA TYR A 3 4.84 0.56 -7.54
C TYR A 3 4.17 1.77 -6.90
N LEU A 4 3.80 1.65 -5.62
CA LEU A 4 3.26 2.74 -4.83
C LEU A 4 4.23 3.09 -3.70
N ILE A 5 4.53 4.37 -3.53
CA ILE A 5 5.25 4.87 -2.37
C ILE A 5 4.23 5.04 -1.25
N HIS A 6 4.46 4.42 -0.09
CA HIS A 6 3.59 4.62 1.05
C HIS A 6 4.00 5.85 1.85
N ARG A 7 3.02 6.57 2.37
CA ARG A 7 3.22 7.67 3.32
C ARG A 7 2.26 7.48 4.49
N PHE A 8 2.81 7.36 5.70
CA PHE A 8 2.02 7.45 6.92
C PHE A 8 1.74 8.93 7.19
N ILE A 9 0.47 9.25 7.39
CA ILE A 9 -0.04 10.62 7.54
C ILE A 9 -1.10 10.64 8.63
N GLU A 10 -1.28 11.79 9.27
CA GLU A 10 -2.39 12.00 10.21
C GLU A 10 -3.67 12.30 9.42
N HIS A 11 -3.61 13.33 8.55
CA HIS A 11 -4.74 13.79 7.75
C HIS A 11 -4.57 13.52 6.25
N ILE A 12 -5.63 13.00 5.62
CA ILE A 12 -5.67 12.73 4.17
C ILE A 12 -5.62 14.07 3.41
N PRO A 13 -4.70 14.25 2.44
CA PRO A 13 -4.65 15.48 1.67
C PRO A 13 -5.87 15.60 0.75
N GLU A 14 -6.31 16.83 0.51
CA GLU A 14 -7.44 17.13 -0.40
C GLU A 14 -7.21 16.63 -1.83
N ASN A 15 -5.95 16.64 -2.26
CA ASN A 15 -5.55 16.20 -3.60
C ASN A 15 -4.55 15.05 -3.49
N LEU A 16 -4.96 13.86 -3.94
CA LEU A 16 -4.08 12.70 -3.95
C LEU A 16 -3.08 12.74 -5.12
N GLU A 17 -1.81 12.46 -4.83
CA GLU A 17 -0.78 12.26 -5.86
C GLU A 17 -0.87 10.85 -6.47
N ASP A 18 -0.56 10.74 -7.77
CA ASP A 18 -0.45 9.46 -8.44
C ASP A 18 0.78 8.68 -7.94
N GLY A 19 0.62 7.37 -7.76
CA GLY A 19 1.71 6.51 -7.29
C GLY A 19 1.97 6.57 -5.78
N ILE A 20 1.11 7.24 -5.00
CA ILE A 20 1.24 7.32 -3.54
C ILE A 20 0.08 6.59 -2.86
N LEU A 21 0.44 5.75 -1.88
CA LEU A 21 -0.49 5.12 -0.95
C LEU A 21 -0.43 5.87 0.38
N TYR A 22 -1.40 6.72 0.64
CA TYR A 22 -1.53 7.42 1.90
C TYR A 22 -2.19 6.50 2.92
N ILE A 23 -1.65 6.45 4.13
CA ILE A 23 -2.11 5.58 5.20
C ILE A 23 -2.28 6.42 6.45
N SER A 24 -3.51 6.51 6.95
CA SER A 24 -3.79 7.09 8.26
C SER A 24 -4.15 5.98 9.24
N ILE A 25 -3.29 5.78 10.23
CA ILE A 25 -3.52 4.79 11.29
C ILE A 25 -4.64 5.27 12.22
N GLU A 26 -4.65 6.55 12.57
CA GLU A 26 -5.68 7.18 13.40
C GLU A 26 -7.08 6.97 12.80
N HIS A 27 -7.23 7.20 11.50
CA HIS A 27 -8.50 7.03 10.79
C HIS A 27 -8.70 5.61 10.25
N SER A 28 -7.77 4.69 10.53
CA SER A 28 -7.81 3.29 10.08
C SER A 28 -8.14 3.14 8.59
N VAL A 29 -7.43 3.86 7.73
CA VAL A 29 -7.71 3.88 6.28
C VAL A 29 -6.42 4.00 5.47
N ALA A 30 -6.40 3.32 4.33
CA ALA A 30 -5.44 3.58 3.27
C ALA A 30 -6.16 4.06 2.01
N ILE A 31 -5.61 5.08 1.35
CA ILE A 31 -6.20 5.72 0.19
C ILE A 31 -5.14 6.03 -0.87
N HIS A 32 -5.48 5.83 -2.14
CA HIS A 32 -4.63 6.12 -3.27
C HIS A 32 -5.45 6.39 -4.53
N LYS A 33 -4.83 6.99 -5.54
CA LYS A 33 -5.39 6.98 -6.89
C LYS A 33 -5.30 5.59 -7.50
N CYS A 34 -6.35 5.18 -8.19
CA CYS A 34 -6.54 3.85 -8.72
C CYS A 34 -5.33 3.42 -9.56
N ALA A 35 -4.72 2.30 -9.18
CA ALA A 35 -3.46 1.87 -9.76
C ALA A 35 -3.55 1.50 -11.26
N CYS A 36 -4.76 1.35 -11.82
CA CYS A 36 -4.91 1.20 -13.28
C CYS A 36 -4.52 2.48 -14.04
N GLY A 37 -4.59 3.65 -13.39
CA GLY A 37 -4.27 4.95 -13.97
C GLY A 37 -5.49 5.78 -14.38
N CYS A 38 -6.71 5.39 -14.00
CA CYS A 38 -7.92 6.17 -14.32
C CYS A 38 -8.11 7.43 -13.44
N GLY A 39 -7.20 7.68 -12.49
CA GLY A 39 -7.22 8.86 -11.62
C GLY A 39 -8.29 8.86 -10.52
N LYS A 40 -9.19 7.86 -10.48
CA LYS A 40 -10.22 7.74 -9.43
C LYS A 40 -9.61 7.37 -8.08
N GLU A 41 -10.16 7.90 -7.01
CA GLU A 41 -9.72 7.57 -5.65
C GLU A 41 -10.23 6.20 -5.23
N VAL A 42 -9.38 5.46 -4.53
CA VAL A 42 -9.67 4.13 -4.01
C VAL A 42 -9.42 4.18 -2.52
N VAL A 43 -10.49 3.98 -1.75
CA VAL A 43 -10.46 3.95 -0.29
C VAL A 43 -10.46 2.49 0.15
N THR A 44 -9.54 2.15 1.06
CA THR A 44 -9.42 0.82 1.66
C THR A 44 -9.46 0.95 3.19
N PRO A 45 -10.65 0.83 3.79
CA PRO A 45 -10.78 0.81 5.25
C PRO A 45 -10.00 -0.35 5.87
N ILE A 46 -9.18 -0.03 6.85
CA ILE A 46 -8.37 -0.98 7.60
C ILE A 46 -9.19 -1.45 8.80
N SER A 47 -9.61 -2.71 8.80
CA SER A 47 -10.40 -3.25 9.90
C SER A 47 -10.33 -4.79 9.94
N PRO A 48 -10.79 -5.44 11.02
CA PRO A 48 -10.82 -6.91 11.11
C PRO A 48 -11.60 -7.58 9.96
N ASN A 49 -12.65 -6.91 9.46
CA ASN A 49 -13.51 -7.40 8.37
C ASN A 49 -13.22 -6.71 7.03
N GLY A 50 -12.28 -5.77 6.98
CA GLY A 50 -11.90 -4.99 5.80
C GLY A 50 -10.52 -5.40 5.29
N TRP A 51 -9.74 -4.40 4.88
CA TRP A 51 -8.36 -4.62 4.46
C TRP A 51 -7.43 -4.71 5.66
N LYS A 52 -6.47 -5.62 5.60
CA LYS A 52 -5.35 -5.75 6.51
C LYS A 52 -4.17 -5.00 5.93
N LEU A 53 -3.64 -4.04 6.68
CA LEU A 53 -2.36 -3.41 6.41
C LEU A 53 -1.24 -4.25 7.01
N ILE A 54 -0.23 -4.58 6.19
CA ILE A 54 0.98 -5.27 6.63
C ILE A 54 2.15 -4.33 6.36
N PHE A 55 2.82 -3.87 7.42
CA PHE A 55 4.01 -3.03 7.32
C PHE A 55 5.19 -3.71 8.00
N ASP A 56 6.31 -3.84 7.30
CA ASP A 56 7.51 -4.54 7.78
C ASP A 56 8.69 -3.62 8.11
N GLY A 57 8.42 -2.31 8.22
CA GLY A 57 9.44 -1.28 8.47
C GLY A 57 10.04 -0.68 7.19
N GLU A 58 9.70 -1.19 6.01
CA GLU A 58 10.21 -0.71 4.72
C GLU A 58 9.14 -0.73 3.61
N THR A 59 8.24 -1.71 3.63
CA THR A 59 7.21 -1.88 2.60
C THR A 59 5.85 -2.17 3.20
N VAL A 60 4.79 -1.81 2.48
CA VAL A 60 3.41 -2.09 2.85
C VAL A 60 2.74 -3.07 1.89
N SER A 61 1.83 -3.86 2.40
CA SER A 61 0.90 -4.69 1.63
C SER A 61 -0.52 -4.50 2.14
N LEU A 62 -1.49 -4.65 1.25
CA LEU A 62 -2.92 -4.69 1.60
C LEU A 62 -3.50 -6.06 1.25
N ASN A 63 -4.30 -6.61 2.15
CA ASN A 63 -4.98 -7.89 1.96
C ASN A 63 -6.44 -7.83 2.47
N PRO A 64 -7.46 -8.21 1.70
CA PRO A 64 -7.40 -8.92 0.41
C PRO A 64 -7.02 -8.00 -0.77
N SER A 65 -7.11 -8.52 -2.00
CA SER A 65 -7.02 -7.72 -3.21
C SER A 65 -8.04 -6.57 -3.22
N ILE A 66 -7.75 -5.53 -4.00
CA ILE A 66 -8.62 -4.39 -4.22
C ILE A 66 -9.37 -4.63 -5.54
N GLY A 67 -10.69 -4.80 -5.47
CA GLY A 67 -11.56 -4.91 -6.63
C GLY A 67 -12.43 -3.66 -6.76
N ASN A 68 -12.27 -2.92 -7.87
CA ASN A 68 -12.96 -1.66 -8.13
C ASN A 68 -14.15 -1.85 -9.09
N TRP A 69 -15.02 -2.83 -8.82
CA TRP A 69 -16.14 -3.19 -9.71
C TRP A 69 -17.18 -2.08 -9.91
N ASN A 70 -17.24 -1.15 -8.95
CA ASN A 70 -18.11 0.03 -9.00
C ASN A 70 -17.50 1.17 -9.84
N LEU A 71 -16.23 1.07 -10.25
CA LEU A 71 -15.60 2.01 -11.17
C LEU A 71 -15.69 1.50 -12.60
N GLU A 72 -15.77 2.41 -13.57
CA GLU A 72 -15.78 2.07 -15.00
C GLU A 72 -14.57 1.22 -15.42
N CYS A 73 -13.41 1.44 -14.79
CA CYS A 73 -12.20 0.68 -15.10
C CYS A 73 -12.23 -0.77 -14.64
N LYS A 74 -13.15 -1.16 -13.73
CA LYS A 74 -13.32 -2.51 -13.16
C LYS A 74 -12.00 -3.17 -12.75
N SER A 75 -11.03 -2.38 -12.33
CA SER A 75 -9.68 -2.86 -12.07
C SER A 75 -9.64 -3.75 -10.84
N HIS A 76 -8.79 -4.77 -10.89
CA HIS A 76 -8.60 -5.72 -9.78
C HIS A 76 -7.11 -5.98 -9.61
N TYR A 77 -6.57 -5.70 -8.42
CA TYR A 77 -5.14 -5.84 -8.15
C TYR A 77 -4.84 -6.11 -6.68
N PHE A 78 -3.65 -6.63 -6.43
CA PHE A 78 -3.03 -6.65 -5.11
C PHE A 78 -2.03 -5.51 -4.96
N ILE A 79 -1.83 -5.05 -3.72
CA ILE A 79 -0.65 -4.26 -3.32
C ILE A 79 0.18 -5.15 -2.41
N ARG A 80 1.37 -5.57 -2.84
CA ARG A 80 2.27 -6.45 -2.08
C ARG A 80 3.69 -5.92 -2.09
N ASN A 81 4.23 -5.65 -0.90
CA ASN A 81 5.55 -5.03 -0.71
C ASN A 81 5.71 -3.80 -1.62
N ASN A 82 4.72 -2.91 -1.58
CA ASN A 82 4.57 -1.71 -2.41
C ASN A 82 4.35 -1.96 -3.92
N CYS A 83 4.41 -3.20 -4.42
CA CYS A 83 4.12 -3.51 -5.82
C CYS A 83 2.63 -3.68 -6.10
N VAL A 84 2.15 -3.12 -7.21
CA VAL A 84 0.82 -3.37 -7.74
C VAL A 84 0.87 -4.59 -8.67
N ILE A 85 0.03 -5.59 -8.39
CA ILE A 85 -0.06 -6.84 -9.15
C ILE A 85 -1.50 -7.01 -9.63
N SER A 86 -1.75 -6.78 -10.92
CA SER A 86 -3.07 -6.95 -11.51
C SER A 86 -3.53 -8.41 -11.44
N VAL A 87 -4.80 -8.63 -11.10
CA VAL A 87 -5.42 -9.94 -11.15
C VAL A 87 -5.79 -10.21 -12.61
N GLY A 88 -5.10 -11.15 -13.25
CA GLY A 88 -5.32 -11.52 -14.67
C GLY A 88 -4.16 -11.24 -15.63
N GLY A 89 -3.06 -10.61 -15.17
CA GLY A 89 -1.84 -10.41 -15.96
C GLY A 89 -0.61 -10.76 -15.14
N TYR A 90 -0.05 -11.95 -15.39
CA TYR A 90 1.12 -12.48 -14.70
C TYR A 90 2.39 -12.01 -15.40
N GLU A 91 3.18 -11.18 -14.74
CA GLU A 91 4.62 -11.07 -15.01
C GLU A 91 5.36 -11.18 -13.68
N MET A 92 5.78 -12.41 -13.35
CA MET A 92 6.57 -12.73 -12.15
C MET A 92 8.08 -12.58 -12.35
N GLU A 93 8.52 -12.02 -13.48
CA GLU A 93 9.95 -11.93 -13.77
C GLU A 93 10.51 -10.61 -13.23
N ASN A 94 11.47 -10.72 -12.30
CA ASN A 94 12.25 -9.61 -11.69
C ASN A 94 11.70 -8.97 -10.39
N ARG A 95 11.37 -9.79 -9.38
CA ARG A 95 11.37 -9.29 -7.98
C ARG A 95 12.81 -9.03 -7.53
N PRO A 96 13.24 -7.80 -7.22
CA PRO A 96 14.56 -7.57 -6.64
C PRO A 96 14.67 -8.33 -5.31
N LYS A 97 15.71 -9.16 -5.17
CA LYS A 97 15.96 -9.91 -3.94
C LYS A 97 16.29 -8.92 -2.82
N ARG A 98 15.44 -8.91 -1.79
CA ARG A 98 15.53 -8.00 -0.64
C ARG A 98 16.85 -8.21 0.12
N LYS A 99 17.67 -7.17 0.27
CA LYS A 99 18.85 -7.20 1.13
C LYS A 99 18.40 -6.95 2.57
N LYS A 100 18.51 -7.95 3.46
CA LYS A 100 18.25 -7.78 4.91
C LYS A 100 19.23 -6.75 5.48
N LYS A 101 18.76 -5.52 5.75
CA LYS A 101 19.55 -4.53 6.50
C LYS A 101 19.30 -4.75 7.99
N ARG A 102 20.25 -5.38 8.69
CA ARG A 102 20.22 -5.47 10.15
C ARG A 102 20.38 -4.06 10.72
N LYS A 103 19.34 -3.51 11.35
CA LYS A 103 19.46 -2.32 12.19
C LYS A 103 19.69 -2.78 13.63
N ASN A 104 20.89 -2.60 14.15
CA ASN A 104 21.15 -2.70 15.58
C ASN A 104 20.57 -1.44 16.26
N ILE A 105 19.36 -1.55 16.82
CA ILE A 105 18.62 -0.41 17.42
C ILE A 105 18.66 -0.40 18.96
N ILE A 106 19.24 -1.41 19.61
CA ILE A 106 19.17 -1.55 21.08
C ILE A 106 20.40 -0.94 21.78
N GLN A 107 20.75 0.33 21.51
CA GLN A 107 21.82 0.99 22.29
C GLN A 107 21.45 2.39 22.80
N ARG A 108 20.22 2.88 22.58
CA ARG A 108 19.84 4.25 22.99
C ARG A 108 18.45 4.41 23.60
N TRP A 109 17.80 3.31 24.01
CA TRP A 109 16.44 3.32 24.55
C TRP A 109 16.31 2.82 26.00
N PHE A 110 17.41 2.44 26.67
CA PHE A 110 17.41 1.91 28.04
C PHE A 110 18.38 2.68 28.97
N ASN A 111 18.34 4.00 28.96
CA ASN A 111 19.02 4.83 29.97
C ASN A 111 18.02 5.82 30.56
N TRP A 112 17.02 5.30 31.26
CA TRP A 112 16.23 6.05 32.23
C TRP A 112 16.33 5.32 33.56
#